data_AF-A0A850BFC3-F1
#
_entry.id   AF-A0A850BFC3-F1
#
_cell.length_a   1.000
_cell.length_b   1.000
_cell.length_c   1.000
_cell.angle_alpha   90.00
_cell.angle_beta   90.00
_cell.angle_gamma   90.00
#
_symmetry.space_group_name_H-M   'P 1'
#
loop_
_entity.id
_entity.type
_entity.pdbx_description
1 polymer ?
#
loop_
_entity_poly.entity_id
_entity_poly.type
_entity_poly.pdbx_seq_one_letter_code
_entity_poly.pdbx_strand_id
1 'polypeptide(L)'
;AAPVPGAPELLPLGADTPATLAAIPKRLDLPLRMNAGSLERILGAHWCSHHGGDYVALAIRVAGSAAAEKLHALAVDPGAPEIVRRRALMGYVRAAEGSARALELAASFARDRSAPTSLRVAAMRTLVTQGHDRSILPILASASEPDWLVREVAAELVSSSP
;
A
#
# COMPACT_ATOMS: atom_id res chain seq x y z
N ALA A 1 -27.62 -57.19 12.29
CA ALA A 1 -27.32 -55.95 13.03
C ALA A 1 -27.77 -54.78 12.17
N ALA A 2 -28.61 -53.89 12.71
CA ALA A 2 -29.08 -52.69 12.02
C ALA A 2 -28.00 -51.59 12.01
N PRO A 3 -27.92 -50.72 10.98
CA PRO A 3 -26.95 -49.64 10.94
C PRO A 3 -27.32 -48.48 11.88
N VAL A 4 -26.30 -47.89 12.50
CA VAL A 4 -26.40 -46.75 13.43
C VAL A 4 -26.61 -45.43 12.64
N PRO A 5 -27.59 -44.58 13.00
CA PRO A 5 -27.75 -43.26 12.40
C PRO A 5 -26.90 -42.22 13.15
N GLY A 6 -26.06 -41.46 12.43
CA GLY A 6 -25.40 -40.28 13.01
C GLY A 6 -23.93 -40.01 12.65
N ALA A 7 -23.43 -40.45 11.48
CA ALA A 7 -22.16 -39.91 10.98
C ALA A 7 -22.44 -38.68 10.11
N PRO A 8 -21.81 -37.51 10.35
CA PRO A 8 -21.88 -36.40 9.41
C PRO A 8 -21.22 -36.82 8.11
N GLU A 9 -22.01 -36.74 7.05
CA GLU A 9 -21.62 -36.98 5.67
C GLU A 9 -20.47 -36.02 5.31
N LEU A 10 -19.26 -36.56 5.17
CA LEU A 10 -18.14 -35.83 4.60
C LEU A 10 -18.49 -35.56 3.13
N LEU A 11 -18.89 -34.32 2.85
CA LEU A 11 -19.06 -33.86 1.48
C LEU A 11 -17.80 -34.18 0.67
N PRO A 12 -17.92 -34.75 -0.54
CA PRO A 12 -16.78 -34.91 -1.42
C PRO A 12 -16.19 -33.53 -1.70
N LEU A 13 -14.85 -33.44 -1.64
CA LEU A 13 -14.10 -32.30 -2.16
C LEU A 13 -14.38 -32.22 -3.68
N GLY A 14 -15.52 -31.61 -4.01
CA GLY A 14 -15.96 -31.32 -5.35
C GLY A 14 -15.01 -30.33 -5.97
N ALA A 15 -14.34 -30.79 -7.01
CA ALA A 15 -13.50 -30.01 -7.88
C ALA A 15 -14.36 -28.98 -8.63
N ASP A 16 -14.56 -27.82 -8.02
CA ASP A 16 -15.08 -26.62 -8.68
C ASP A 16 -14.29 -25.41 -8.19
N THR A 17 -13.01 -25.33 -8.59
CA THR A 17 -12.33 -24.04 -8.64
C THR A 17 -12.47 -23.53 -10.07
N PRO A 18 -13.42 -22.62 -10.37
CA PRO A 18 -13.42 -21.96 -11.66
C PRO A 18 -12.12 -21.17 -11.76
N ALA A 19 -11.41 -21.41 -12.86
CA ALA A 19 -10.19 -20.79 -13.35
C ALA A 19 -10.12 -19.25 -13.17
N THR A 20 -9.99 -18.77 -11.93
CA THR A 20 -9.86 -17.36 -11.55
C THR A 20 -8.56 -17.11 -10.79
N LEU A 21 -7.56 -17.95 -11.01
CA LEU A 21 -6.15 -17.61 -10.82
C LEU A 21 -5.50 -17.15 -12.14
N ALA A 22 -6.27 -17.06 -13.21
CA ALA A 22 -5.84 -16.47 -14.46
C ALA A 22 -5.77 -14.94 -14.30
N ALA A 23 -4.53 -14.43 -14.35
CA ALA A 23 -4.15 -13.03 -14.33
C ALA A 23 -4.29 -12.30 -12.97
N ILE A 24 -3.52 -12.74 -11.97
CA ILE A 24 -2.74 -11.72 -11.26
C ILE A 24 -1.66 -11.33 -12.27
N PRO A 25 -1.74 -10.18 -12.97
CA PRO A 25 -0.55 -9.70 -13.65
C PRO A 25 0.48 -9.52 -12.54
N LYS A 26 1.49 -10.39 -12.52
CA LYS A 26 2.79 -10.04 -11.96
C LYS A 26 3.26 -8.85 -12.79
N ARG A 27 2.72 -7.66 -12.53
CA ARG A 27 3.43 -6.43 -12.82
C ARG A 27 4.61 -6.50 -11.88
N LEU A 28 5.68 -7.15 -12.35
CA LEU A 28 7.00 -6.90 -11.84
C LEU A 28 7.09 -5.38 -11.79
N ASP A 29 7.33 -4.84 -10.60
CA ASP A 29 7.72 -3.46 -10.42
C ASP A 29 8.64 -3.07 -11.58
N LEU A 30 8.36 -1.94 -12.24
CA LEU A 30 9.26 -1.46 -13.29
C LEU A 30 10.69 -1.55 -12.77
N PRO A 31 11.62 -2.14 -13.52
CA PRO A 31 13.01 -2.19 -13.09
C PRO A 31 13.44 -0.75 -12.79
N LEU A 32 14.21 -0.59 -11.72
CA LEU A 32 14.78 0.71 -11.37
C LEU A 32 15.44 1.31 -12.62
N ARG A 33 15.17 2.59 -12.87
CA ARG A 33 15.78 3.32 -13.97
C ARG A 33 17.30 3.16 -13.86
N MET A 34 18.00 2.86 -14.96
CA MET A 34 19.47 2.71 -14.91
C MET A 34 20.16 3.98 -14.37
N ASN A 35 19.54 5.14 -14.60
CA ASN A 35 20.00 6.45 -14.12
C ASN A 35 19.24 6.93 -12.87
N ALA A 36 18.64 6.01 -12.10
CA ALA A 36 17.95 6.34 -10.86
C ALA A 36 18.88 7.12 -9.90
N GLY A 37 18.40 8.25 -9.39
CA GLY A 37 19.10 8.99 -8.36
C GLY A 37 19.26 8.17 -7.06
N SER A 38 20.14 8.59 -6.16
CA SER A 38 20.41 7.85 -4.92
C SER A 38 19.15 7.61 -4.08
N LEU A 39 18.20 8.56 -4.06
CA LEU A 39 16.93 8.40 -3.36
C LEU A 39 16.04 7.33 -3.98
N GLU A 40 15.90 7.30 -5.31
CA GLU A 40 15.14 6.24 -5.99
C GLU A 40 15.74 4.86 -5.72
N ARG A 41 17.07 4.75 -5.71
CA ARG A 41 17.76 3.48 -5.39
C ARG A 41 17.51 3.04 -3.95
N ILE A 42 17.58 3.96 -2.98
CA ILE A 42 17.28 3.66 -1.57
C ILE A 42 15.82 3.23 -1.42
N LEU A 43 14.89 3.97 -2.03
CA LEU A 43 13.46 3.70 -1.94
C LEU A 43 13.05 2.43 -2.71
N GLY A 44 13.72 2.09 -3.79
CA GLY A 44 13.48 0.86 -4.55
C GLY A 44 14.28 -0.34 -4.07
N ALA A 45 15.19 -0.16 -3.12
CA ALA A 45 15.96 -1.26 -2.58
C ALA A 45 15.04 -2.26 -1.88
N HIS A 46 15.18 -3.53 -2.26
CA HIS A 46 14.70 -4.65 -1.47
C HIS A 46 15.96 -5.34 -0.95
N TRP A 47 16.05 -5.52 0.36
CA TRP A 47 17.09 -6.37 0.92
C TRP A 47 16.39 -7.53 1.61
N CYS A 48 16.88 -8.74 1.37
CA CYS A 48 16.59 -9.92 2.18
C CYS A 48 17.22 -9.75 3.58
N SER A 49 16.86 -8.69 4.31
CA SER A 49 17.33 -8.50 5.68
C SER A 49 16.28 -9.07 6.64
N HIS A 50 16.71 -10.01 7.46
CA HIS A 50 15.90 -10.56 8.56
C HIS A 50 15.54 -9.52 9.64
N HIS A 51 16.04 -8.28 9.52
CA HIS A 51 15.87 -7.20 10.50
C HIS A 51 15.19 -5.94 9.96
N GLY A 52 14.46 -6.01 8.84
CA GLY A 52 13.44 -5.01 8.47
C GLY A 52 13.88 -3.55 8.54
N GLY A 53 14.87 -3.16 7.73
CA GLY A 53 15.38 -1.78 7.72
C GLY A 53 14.33 -0.75 7.28
N ASP A 54 14.25 0.38 7.98
CA ASP A 54 13.41 1.54 7.61
C ASP A 54 14.07 2.36 6.50
N TYR A 55 13.89 1.92 5.25
CA TYR A 55 14.38 2.62 4.05
C TYR A 55 13.77 4.01 3.87
N VAL A 56 12.59 4.25 4.44
CA VAL A 56 11.95 5.56 4.40
C VAL A 56 12.71 6.53 5.30
N ALA A 57 13.03 6.14 6.54
CA ALA A 57 13.89 6.93 7.42
C ALA A 57 15.28 7.16 6.82
N LEU A 58 15.87 6.15 6.19
CA LEU A 58 17.16 6.30 5.51
C LEU A 58 17.07 7.32 4.36
N ALA A 59 16.04 7.24 3.53
CA ALA A 59 15.83 8.19 2.44
C ALA A 59 15.65 9.62 2.95
N ILE A 60 14.89 9.83 4.03
CA ILE A 60 14.72 11.14 4.68
C ILE A 60 16.08 11.66 5.15
N ARG A 61 16.86 10.84 5.85
CA ARG A 61 18.20 11.21 6.35
C ARG A 61 19.15 11.61 5.21
N VAL A 62 19.16 10.85 4.12
CA VAL A 62 20.01 11.13 2.96
C VAL A 62 19.57 12.38 2.20
N ALA A 63 18.26 12.63 2.13
CA ALA A 63 17.73 13.83 1.46
C ALA A 63 17.95 15.13 2.25
N GLY A 64 18.12 15.04 3.58
CA GLY A 64 18.41 16.18 4.46
C GLY A 64 17.27 17.18 4.52
N SER A 65 17.60 18.47 4.56
CA SER A 65 16.60 19.57 4.59
C SER A 65 15.68 19.60 3.37
N ALA A 66 16.09 19.00 2.25
CA ALA A 66 15.29 18.90 1.03
C ALA A 66 14.40 17.63 0.98
N ALA A 67 14.27 16.88 2.08
CA ALA A 67 13.54 15.62 2.11
C ALA A 67 12.09 15.74 1.64
N ALA A 68 11.34 16.69 2.20
CA ALA A 68 9.92 16.86 1.86
C ALA A 68 9.72 17.14 0.37
N GLU A 69 10.51 18.05 -0.21
CA GLU A 69 10.44 18.42 -1.63
C GLU A 69 10.78 17.24 -2.55
N LYS A 70 11.92 16.58 -2.31
CA LYS A 70 12.40 15.47 -3.16
C LYS A 70 11.48 14.25 -3.10
N LEU A 71 10.96 13.94 -1.91
CA LEU A 71 10.05 12.80 -1.72
C LEU A 71 8.66 13.10 -2.30
N HIS A 72 8.17 14.34 -2.21
CA HIS A 72 6.95 14.75 -2.91
C HIS A 72 7.09 14.57 -4.42
N ALA A 73 8.18 15.05 -5.01
CA ALA A 73 8.44 14.92 -6.46
C ALA A 73 8.42 13.47 -6.92
N LEU A 74 9.04 12.56 -6.16
CA LEU A 74 9.05 11.13 -6.47
C LEU A 74 7.68 10.45 -6.27
N ALA A 75 6.87 10.88 -5.30
CA ALA A 75 5.54 10.31 -5.07
C ALA A 75 4.60 10.58 -6.25
N VAL A 76 4.69 11.78 -6.84
CA VAL A 76 3.82 12.24 -7.94
C VAL A 76 4.36 11.92 -9.33
N ASP A 77 5.62 11.49 -9.48
CA ASP A 77 6.19 11.09 -10.78
C ASP A 77 5.52 9.81 -11.30
N PRO A 78 4.69 9.88 -12.37
CA PRO A 78 4.02 8.70 -12.90
C PRO A 78 5.00 7.69 -13.54
N GLY A 79 6.20 8.12 -13.90
CA GLY A 79 7.22 7.25 -14.46
C GLY A 79 8.11 6.57 -13.41
N ALA A 80 7.98 6.93 -12.13
CA ALA A 80 8.73 6.27 -11.07
C ALA A 80 8.11 4.90 -10.74
N PRO A 81 8.91 3.88 -10.39
CA PRO A 81 8.37 2.57 -10.00
C PRO A 81 7.41 2.67 -8.82
N GLU A 82 6.38 1.82 -8.80
CA GLU A 82 5.31 1.88 -7.80
C GLU A 82 5.85 1.77 -6.36
N ILE A 83 6.78 0.85 -6.11
CA ILE A 83 7.46 0.73 -4.82
C ILE A 83 8.16 2.03 -4.38
N VAL A 84 8.78 2.76 -5.32
CA VAL A 84 9.44 4.03 -5.07
C VAL A 84 8.39 5.08 -4.73
N ARG A 85 7.35 5.24 -5.56
CA ARG A 85 6.27 6.22 -5.34
C ARG A 85 5.60 6.02 -3.99
N ARG A 86 5.31 4.77 -3.64
CA ARG A 86 4.68 4.38 -2.37
C ARG A 86 5.52 4.77 -1.16
N ARG A 87 6.80 4.41 -1.16
CA ARG A 87 7.72 4.74 -0.05
C ARG A 87 8.05 6.23 -0.03
N ALA A 88 8.09 6.89 -1.18
CA ALA A 88 8.24 8.33 -1.29
C ALA A 88 7.05 9.06 -0.66
N LEU A 89 5.82 8.60 -0.88
CA LEU A 89 4.63 9.16 -0.23
C LEU A 89 4.72 9.06 1.29
N MET A 90 5.02 7.87 1.82
CA MET A 90 5.21 7.66 3.27
C MET A 90 6.31 8.57 3.83
N GLY A 91 7.42 8.67 3.10
CA GLY A 91 8.55 9.52 3.47
C GLY A 91 8.24 11.00 3.42
N TYR A 92 7.48 11.45 2.42
CA TYR A 92 7.05 12.84 2.29
C TYR A 92 6.18 13.24 3.47
N VAL A 93 5.17 12.45 3.82
CA VAL A 93 4.30 12.75 4.97
C VAL A 93 5.11 12.81 6.26
N ARG A 94 6.04 11.88 6.47
CA ARG A 94 6.92 11.88 7.65
C ARG A 94 7.88 13.07 7.67
N ALA A 95 8.52 13.39 6.55
CA ALA A 95 9.46 14.51 6.43
C ALA A 95 8.77 15.87 6.53
N ALA A 96 7.50 15.94 6.15
CA ALA A 96 6.66 17.12 6.29
C ALA A 96 5.88 17.14 7.63
N GLU A 97 6.25 16.26 8.58
CA GLU A 97 5.65 16.19 9.93
C GLU A 97 4.11 16.13 9.91
N GLY A 98 3.54 15.40 8.96
CA GLY A 98 2.09 15.28 8.83
C GLY A 98 1.39 16.56 8.39
N SER A 99 2.10 17.51 7.74
CA SER A 99 1.49 18.74 7.25
C SER A 99 0.21 18.49 6.44
N ALA A 100 -0.76 19.42 6.53
CA ALA A 100 -2.05 19.29 5.84
C ALA A 100 -1.90 18.99 4.35
N ARG A 101 -0.96 19.65 3.65
CA ARG A 101 -0.66 19.40 2.24
C ARG A 101 -0.21 17.96 1.97
N ALA A 102 0.61 17.39 2.85
CA ALA A 102 1.10 16.03 2.68
C ALA A 102 -0.01 15.00 2.90
N LEU A 103 -0.90 15.25 3.87
CA LEU A 103 -2.06 14.42 4.12
C LEU A 103 -3.11 14.54 3.01
N GLU A 104 -3.31 15.73 2.45
CA GLU A 104 -4.18 15.92 1.28
C GLU A 104 -3.70 15.12 0.07
N LEU A 105 -2.39 15.06 -0.16
CA LEU A 105 -1.81 14.21 -1.21
C LEU A 105 -2.03 12.72 -0.93
N ALA A 106 -1.87 12.27 0.32
CA ALA A 106 -2.20 10.89 0.67
C ALA A 106 -3.71 10.61 0.46
N ALA A 107 -4.58 11.54 0.86
CA ALA A 107 -6.02 11.41 0.67
C ALA A 107 -6.43 11.42 -0.81
N SER A 108 -5.71 12.13 -1.68
CA SER A 108 -5.96 12.08 -3.13
C SER A 108 -5.57 10.72 -3.70
N PHE A 109 -4.39 10.17 -3.35
CA PHE A 109 -3.99 8.84 -3.79
C PHE A 109 -4.92 7.73 -3.27
N ALA A 110 -5.41 7.80 -2.03
CA ALA A 110 -6.35 6.80 -1.51
C ALA A 110 -7.63 6.72 -2.36
N ARG A 111 -8.13 7.87 -2.82
CA ARG A 111 -9.37 8.01 -3.61
C ARG A 111 -9.18 7.81 -5.11
N ASP A 112 -7.95 7.93 -5.62
CA ASP A 112 -7.66 7.81 -7.04
C ASP A 112 -7.75 6.34 -7.49
N ARG A 113 -8.86 5.98 -8.15
CA ARG A 113 -9.07 4.63 -8.71
C ARG A 113 -8.13 4.28 -9.85
N SER A 114 -7.50 5.27 -10.47
CA SER A 114 -6.49 5.05 -11.51
C SER A 114 -5.10 4.80 -10.91
N ALA A 115 -4.89 5.16 -9.64
CA ALA A 115 -3.64 4.90 -8.95
C ALA A 115 -3.46 3.39 -8.69
N PRO A 116 -2.22 2.89 -8.70
CA PRO A 116 -1.95 1.50 -8.40
C PRO A 116 -2.39 1.10 -6.98
N THR A 117 -2.92 -0.12 -6.84
CA THR A 117 -3.46 -0.64 -5.58
C THR A 117 -2.51 -0.48 -4.40
N SER A 118 -1.21 -0.74 -4.56
CA SER A 118 -0.30 -0.66 -3.41
C SER A 118 0.02 0.78 -3.00
N LEU A 119 -0.05 1.74 -3.93
CA LEU A 119 0.04 3.17 -3.62
C LEU A 119 -1.19 3.63 -2.84
N ARG A 120 -2.39 3.23 -3.26
CA ARG A 120 -3.65 3.52 -2.56
C ARG A 120 -3.64 2.98 -1.13
N VAL A 121 -3.23 1.72 -0.96
CA VAL A 121 -3.10 1.05 0.35
C VAL A 121 -2.11 1.77 1.26
N ALA A 122 -0.94 2.15 0.75
CA ALA A 122 0.02 2.89 1.57
C ALA A 122 -0.48 4.29 1.94
N ALA A 123 -1.22 4.94 1.05
CA ALA A 123 -1.82 6.23 1.34
C ALA A 123 -2.81 6.13 2.51
N MET A 124 -3.71 5.12 2.51
CA MET A 124 -4.61 4.86 3.63
C MET A 124 -3.86 4.57 4.94
N ARG A 125 -2.86 3.69 4.91
CA ARG A 125 -2.02 3.38 6.10
C ARG A 125 -1.30 4.61 6.64
N THR A 126 -0.79 5.45 5.74
CA THR A 126 -0.11 6.70 6.09
C THR A 126 -1.07 7.65 6.80
N LEU A 127 -2.30 7.78 6.30
CA LEU A 127 -3.33 8.63 6.91
C LEU A 127 -3.70 8.15 8.33
N VAL A 128 -3.86 6.84 8.54
CA VAL A 128 -4.12 6.26 9.88
C VAL A 128 -2.95 6.49 10.82
N THR A 129 -1.71 6.26 10.35
CA THR A 129 -0.50 6.42 11.18
C THR A 129 -0.33 7.85 11.69
N GLN A 130 -0.80 8.86 10.95
CA GLN A 130 -0.73 10.26 11.36
C GLN A 130 -1.89 10.70 12.27
N GLY A 131 -2.83 9.81 12.61
CA GLY A 131 -3.83 10.05 13.65
C GLY A 131 -4.83 11.17 13.34
N HIS A 132 -5.07 11.50 12.08
CA HIS A 132 -5.99 12.59 11.73
C HIS A 132 -7.42 12.08 11.60
N ASP A 133 -8.38 12.66 12.32
CA ASP A 133 -9.83 12.35 12.15
C ASP A 133 -10.32 12.51 10.71
N ARG A 134 -9.66 13.39 9.92
CA ARG A 134 -9.95 13.58 8.49
C ARG A 134 -9.48 12.42 7.59
N SER A 135 -8.71 11.47 8.13
CA SER A 135 -8.25 10.26 7.43
C SER A 135 -9.36 9.25 7.17
N ILE A 136 -10.39 9.23 8.02
CA ILE A 136 -11.38 8.16 8.00
C ILE A 136 -12.32 8.27 6.79
N LEU A 137 -12.61 9.49 6.31
CA LEU A 137 -13.53 9.69 5.18
C LEU A 137 -13.00 9.08 3.86
N PRO A 138 -11.74 9.32 3.43
CA PRO A 138 -11.15 8.62 2.29
C PRO A 138 -11.14 7.09 2.44
N ILE A 139 -10.91 6.59 3.66
CA ILE A 139 -10.84 5.15 3.93
C ILE A 139 -12.24 4.52 3.89
N LEU A 140 -13.24 5.15 4.50
CA LEU A 140 -14.64 4.71 4.44
C LEU A 140 -15.17 4.69 3.01
N ALA A 141 -14.83 5.70 2.19
CA ALA A 141 -15.17 5.70 0.77
C ALA A 141 -14.59 4.50 0.02
N SER A 142 -13.50 3.91 0.54
CA SER A 142 -12.84 2.75 -0.05
C SER A 142 -13.52 1.41 0.30
N ALA A 143 -14.49 1.39 1.23
CA ALA A 143 -15.24 0.19 1.61
C ALA A 143 -16.17 -0.34 0.50
N SER A 144 -16.49 0.51 -0.49
CA SER A 144 -17.31 0.15 -1.66
C SER A 144 -16.48 -0.06 -2.93
N GLU A 145 -15.16 -0.25 -2.80
CA GLU A 145 -14.27 -0.38 -3.95
C GLU A 145 -14.38 -1.76 -4.62
N PRO A 146 -14.29 -1.82 -5.96
CA PRO A 146 -14.29 -3.08 -6.69
C PRO A 146 -13.01 -3.88 -6.44
N ASP A 147 -11.88 -3.21 -6.23
CA ASP A 147 -10.62 -3.84 -5.82
C ASP A 147 -10.78 -4.42 -4.40
N TRP A 148 -10.81 -5.74 -4.33
CA TRP A 148 -11.02 -6.46 -3.07
C TRP A 148 -9.92 -6.16 -2.05
N LEU A 149 -8.67 -5.98 -2.47
CA LEU A 149 -7.56 -5.72 -1.56
C LEU A 149 -7.68 -4.33 -0.94
N VAL A 150 -8.07 -3.33 -1.73
CA VAL A 150 -8.34 -1.98 -1.23
C VAL A 150 -9.48 -2.00 -0.21
N ARG A 151 -10.56 -2.74 -0.52
CA ARG A 151 -11.73 -2.85 0.36
C ARG A 151 -11.39 -3.53 1.69
N GLU A 152 -10.69 -4.67 1.67
CA GLU A 152 -10.29 -5.38 2.89
C GLU A 152 -9.37 -4.54 3.75
N VAL A 153 -8.36 -3.88 3.16
CA VAL A 153 -7.47 -2.99 3.89
C VAL A 153 -8.24 -1.80 4.49
N ALA A 154 -9.20 -1.24 3.75
CA ALA A 154 -10.01 -0.15 4.28
C ALA A 154 -10.85 -0.60 5.49
N ALA A 155 -11.46 -1.79 5.42
CA ALA A 155 -12.22 -2.36 6.54
C ALA A 155 -11.33 -2.63 7.76
N GLU A 156 -10.16 -3.24 7.56
CA GLU A 156 -9.16 -3.48 8.59
C GLU A 156 -8.77 -2.16 9.30
N LEU A 157 -8.43 -1.14 8.52
CA LEU A 157 -7.98 0.15 9.04
C LEU A 157 -9.08 0.90 9.80
N VAL A 158 -10.33 0.83 9.34
CA VAL A 158 -11.48 1.40 10.07
C VAL A 158 -11.70 0.67 11.39
N SER A 159 -11.59 -0.65 11.41
CA SER A 159 -11.76 -1.44 12.65
C SER A 159 -10.62 -1.28 13.66
N SER A 160 -9.43 -0.90 13.19
CA SER A 160 -8.22 -0.75 14.01
C SER A 160 -7.93 0.70 14.42
N SER A 161 -8.71 1.67 13.92
CA SER A 161 -8.59 3.07 14.32
C SER A 161 -9.22 3.24 15.72
N PRO A 162 -8.48 3.77 16.71
CA PRO A 162 -8.98 3.99 18.06
C PRO A 162 -10.05 5.10 18.12
#